data_AF-C4KFF7-F1
#
_entry.id   AF-C4KFF7-F1
#
_cell.length_a   1.000
_cell.length_b   1.000
_cell.length_c   1.000
_cell.angle_alpha   90.00
_cell.angle_beta   90.00
_cell.angle_gamma   90.00
#
_symmetry.space_group_name_H-M   'P 1'
#
loop_
_entity.id
_entity.type
_entity.pdbx_description
1 polymer ?
#
loop_
_entity_poly.entity_id
_entity_poly.type
_entity_poly.pdbx_seq_one_letter_code
_entity_poly.pdbx_strand_id
1 'polypeptide(L)' 'MIIHVYIHHYDLEKICERDGEYAICDNYYADHEYTVDDVEFEYADLENIVDRYLDDILEILQKNYKKKLNMLLKTNR' A
#
# COMPACT_ATOMS: atom_id res chain seq x y z
N MET A 1 -4.85 4.65 12.40
CA MET A 1 -5.49 5.47 11.34
C MET A 1 -6.12 4.47 10.41
N ILE A 2 -7.44 4.51 10.23
CA ILE A 2 -8.14 3.63 9.30
C ILE A 2 -7.89 4.20 7.90
N ILE A 3 -7.41 3.36 6.97
CA ILE A 3 -7.09 3.77 5.60
C ILE A 3 -7.98 2.98 4.65
N HIS A 4 -8.70 3.68 3.79
CA HIS A 4 -9.41 3.05 2.69
C HIS A 4 -8.40 2.75 1.57
N VAL A 5 -8.16 1.46 1.32
CA VAL A 5 -7.24 1.01 0.27
C VAL A 5 -8.06 0.59 -0.94
N TYR A 6 -7.83 1.23 -2.09
CA TYR A 6 -8.42 0.79 -3.35
C TYR A 6 -7.51 -0.26 -3.98
N ILE A 7 -7.90 -1.53 -3.86
CA ILE A 7 -7.15 -2.65 -4.43
C ILE A 7 -7.57 -2.81 -5.89
N HIS A 8 -6.63 -2.66 -6.82
CA HIS A 8 -6.92 -2.88 -8.24
C HIS A 8 -7.25 -4.36 -8.49
N HIS A 9 -8.30 -4.58 -9.28
CA HIS A 9 -8.87 -5.89 -9.66
C HIS A 9 -7.88 -6.99 -10.07
N TYR A 10 -6.65 -6.64 -10.46
CA TYR A 10 -5.68 -7.58 -11.03
C TYR A 10 -4.80 -8.29 -9.96
N ASP A 11 -4.70 -7.74 -8.74
CA ASP A 11 -3.77 -8.25 -7.70
C ASP A 11 -4.45 -9.13 -6.65
N LEU A 12 -5.78 -9.26 -6.68
CA LEU A 12 -6.52 -10.16 -5.80
C LEU A 12 -6.78 -11.49 -6.51
N GLU A 13 -5.77 -12.35 -6.57
CA GLU A 13 -6.02 -13.78 -6.75
C GLU A 13 -6.79 -14.32 -5.52
N LYS A 14 -8.13 -14.23 -5.61
CA LYS A 14 -9.14 -15.00 -4.86
C LYS A 14 -8.87 -15.22 -3.36
N ILE A 15 -9.30 -14.26 -2.54
CA ILE A 15 -9.66 -14.53 -1.14
C ILE A 15 -11.03 -15.24 -1.15
N CYS A 16 -11.02 -16.53 -1.47
CA CYS A 16 -12.19 -17.39 -1.34
C CYS A 16 -11.83 -18.51 -0.38
N GLU A 17 -12.49 -18.52 0.78
CA GLU A 17 -12.40 -19.63 1.71
C GLU A 17 -13.40 -20.71 1.29
N ARG A 18 -12.96 -21.97 1.31
CA ARG A 18 -13.81 -23.11 1.00
C ARG A 18 -14.50 -23.57 2.27
N ASP A 19 -15.82 -23.40 2.34
CA ASP A 19 -16.66 -23.98 3.40
C ASP A 19 -17.50 -25.12 2.83
N GLY A 20 -17.03 -26.36 3.00
CA GLY A 20 -17.69 -27.55 2.48
C GLY A 20 -17.78 -27.62 0.95
N GLU A 21 -19.01 -27.52 0.41
CA GLU A 21 -19.32 -27.57 -1.03
C GLU A 21 -19.36 -26.18 -1.71
N TYR A 22 -19.22 -25.09 -0.94
CA TYR A 22 -19.33 -23.73 -1.45
C TYR A 22 -18.05 -22.93 -1.19
N ALA A 23 -17.77 -21.97 -2.05
CA ALA A 23 -16.73 -20.97 -1.83
C ALA A 23 -17.39 -19.71 -1.29
N ILE A 24 -17.00 -19.26 -0.09
CA ILE A 24 -17.35 -17.95 0.43
C ILE A 24 -16.24 -17.02 -0.06
N CYS A 25 -16.56 -16.20 -1.06
CA CYS A 25 -15.65 -15.16 -1.52
C CYS A 25 -16.02 -13.87 -0.79
N ASP A 26 -15.02 -13.13 -0.32
CA ASP A 26 -15.25 -11.82 0.27
C ASP A 26 -16.02 -10.94 -0.71
N ASN A 27 -17.04 -10.24 -0.20
CA ASN A 27 -17.85 -9.37 -1.03
C ASN A 27 -16.96 -8.23 -1.52
N TYR A 28 -16.64 -8.27 -2.82
CA TYR A 28 -15.75 -7.33 -3.50
C TYR A 28 -16.20 -5.86 -3.37
N TYR A 29 -17.49 -5.62 -3.11
CA TYR A 29 -18.08 -4.29 -2.92
C TYR A 29 -18.22 -3.88 -1.45
N ALA A 30 -17.70 -4.67 -0.51
CA ALA A 30 -17.65 -4.26 0.89
C ALA A 30 -16.49 -3.28 1.09
N ASP A 31 -16.75 -2.20 1.83
CA ASP A 31 -15.70 -1.33 2.32
C ASP A 31 -14.86 -2.14 3.32
N HIS A 32 -13.67 -2.54 2.91
CA HIS A 32 -12.72 -3.20 3.78
C HIS A 32 -11.92 -2.15 4.54
N GLU A 33 -12.03 -2.17 5.86
CA GLU A 33 -11.27 -1.29 6.73
C GLU A 33 -10.02 -2.01 7.21
N TYR A 34 -8.85 -1.54 6.77
CA TYR A 34 -7.56 -2.01 7.27
C TYR A 34 -6.88 -0.92 8.08
N THR A 35 -6.15 -1.33 9.11
CA THR A 35 -5.14 -0.47 9.73
C THR A 35 -3.82 -0.59 8.98
N VAL A 36 -2.93 0.39 9.12
CA VAL A 36 -1.59 0.33 8.51
C VAL A 36 -0.82 -0.91 8.94
N ASP A 37 -1.07 -1.38 10.17
CA ASP A 37 -0.38 -2.54 10.74
C ASP A 37 -0.89 -3.86 10.16
N ASP A 38 -2.05 -3.86 9.50
CA ASP A 38 -2.67 -5.03 8.86
C ASP A 38 -2.23 -5.22 7.39
N VAL A 39 -1.43 -4.29 6.85
CA VAL A 39 -1.01 -4.31 5.44
C VAL A 39 0.48 -4.53 5.33
N GLU A 40 0.87 -5.63 4.70
CA GLU A 40 2.25 -5.91 4.32
C GLU A 40 2.45 -5.59 2.83
N PHE A 41 3.44 -4.75 2.53
CA PHE A 41 3.79 -4.39 1.16
C PHE A 41 5.11 -5.05 0.78
N GLU A 42 5.13 -5.73 -0.36
CA GLU A 42 6.38 -6.16 -0.97
C GLU A 42 7.09 -4.96 -1.62
N TYR A 43 8.38 -5.11 -1.90
CA TYR A 43 9.16 -4.03 -2.48
C TYR A 43 8.60 -3.54 -3.82
N ALA A 44 8.08 -4.46 -4.65
CA ALA A 44 7.45 -4.11 -5.92
C ALA A 44 6.17 -3.26 -5.73
N ASP A 45 5.40 -3.51 -4.67
CA ASP A 45 4.23 -2.70 -4.33
C ASP A 45 4.65 -1.29 -3.94
N LEU A 46 5.75 -1.17 -3.18
CA LEU A 46 6.31 0.13 -2.81
C LEU A 46 6.79 0.91 -4.03
N GLU A 47 7.43 0.25 -5.00
CA GLU A 47 7.81 0.88 -6.27
C GLU A 47 6.58 1.41 -7.03
N ASN A 48 5.53 0.60 -7.15
CA ASN A 48 4.28 1.02 -7.80
C ASN A 48 3.59 2.19 -7.07
N ILE A 49 3.60 2.20 -5.74
CA ILE A 49 3.07 3.30 -4.92
C ILE A 49 3.90 4.56 -5.15
N VAL A 50 5.22 4.45 -5.15
CA VAL A 50 6.13 5.57 -5.41
C VAL A 50 5.90 6.13 -6.80
N ASP A 51 5.80 5.30 -7.83
CA ASP A 51 5.59 5.76 -9.21
C ASP A 51 4.24 6.46 -9.38
N ARG A 52 3.18 5.94 -8.76
CA ARG A 52 1.82 6.50 -8.88
C ARG A 52 1.66 7.82 -8.13
N TYR A 53 2.30 7.97 -6.97
CA TYR A 53 2.11 9.11 -6.07
C TYR A 53 3.40 9.90 -5.86
N LEU A 54 4.31 9.87 -6.84
CA LEU A 54 5.67 10.39 -6.71
C LEU A 54 5.68 11.84 -6.22
N ASP A 55 4.90 12.70 -6.85
CA ASP A 55 4.88 14.13 -6.55
C ASP A 55 4.45 14.42 -5.11
N ASP A 56 3.38 13.77 -4.66
CA ASP A 56 2.86 13.91 -3.29
C ASP A 56 3.87 13.38 -2.26
N ILE A 57 4.48 12.23 -2.55
CA ILE A 57 5.52 11.63 -1.70
C ILE A 57 6.71 12.58 -1.60
N LEU A 58 7.16 13.17 -2.71
CA LEU A 58 8.26 14.14 -2.71
C LEU A 58 7.93 15.37 -1.87
N GLU A 59 6.71 15.91 -1.96
CA GLU A 59 6.28 17.03 -1.12
C GLU A 59 6.30 16.66 0.37
N ILE A 60 5.74 15.50 0.74
CA ILE A 60 5.74 14.99 2.12
C ILE A 60 7.17 14.82 2.63
N LEU A 61 8.05 14.23 1.83
CA LEU A 61 9.46 14.01 2.16
C LEU A 61 10.18 15.34 2.39
N GLN A 62 10.00 16.32 1.51
CA GLN A 62 10.62 17.64 1.66
C GLN A 62 10.12 18.40 2.88
N LYS A 63 8.82 18.29 3.20
CA LYS A 63 8.19 18.99 4.32
C LYS A 63 8.56 18.39 5.67
N ASN A 64 8.44 17.06 5.80
CA ASN A 64 8.50 16.37 7.09
C ASN A 64 9.82 15.63 7.33
N TYR A 65 10.52 15.22 6.26
CA TYR A 65 11.67 14.31 6.35
C TYR A 65 12.98 14.91 5.79
N LYS A 66 13.01 16.23 5.57
CA LYS A 66 14.16 16.97 5.00
C LYS A 66 15.52 16.61 5.61
N LYS A 67 15.60 16.46 6.94
CA LYS A 67 16.85 16.11 7.63
C LYS A 67 17.36 14.74 7.21
N LYS A 68 16.47 13.75 7.13
CA LYS A 68 16.79 12.36 6.74
C LYS A 68 17.18 12.29 5.27
N LEU A 69 16.47 12.99 4.39
CA LEU A 69 16.85 13.14 2.97
C LEU A 69 18.25 13.73 2.81
N ASN A 70 18.54 14.82 3.52
CA ASN A 70 19.85 15.47 3.43
C ASN A 70 21.00 14.58 3.93
N MET A 71 20.74 13.68 4.89
CA MET A 71 21.74 12.69 5.31
C MET A 71 22.01 11.69 4.19
N LEU A 72 20.96 11.09 3.61
CA LEU A 72 21.08 10.13 2.51
C LEU A 72 21.81 10.73 1.29
N LEU A 73 21.45 11.96 0.90
CA LEU A 73 22.08 12.64 -0.24
C LEU A 73 23.55 13.05 0.02
N LYS A 74 23.94 13.24 1.28
CA LYS A 74 25.34 13.51 1.65
C LYS A 74 26.18 12.24 1.71
N THR A 75 25.58 11.10 2.03
CA THR A 75 26.25 9.80 2.04
C THR A 75 26.53 9.29 0.62
N ASN A 76 25.72 9.68 -0.36
CA ASN A 76 25.90 9.34 -1.78
C ASN A 76 26.72 10.36 -2.58
N ARG A 77 27.41 11.30 -1.92
CA ARG A 77 28.32 12.29 -2.51
C ARG A 77 29.76 12.02 -2.09
#